data_AF-A0A091CBU8-F1
#
_entry.id   AF-A0A091CBU8-F1
#
_cell.length_a   1.000
_cell.length_b   1.000
_cell.length_c   1.000
_cell.angle_alpha   90.00
_cell.angle_beta   90.00
_cell.angle_gamma   90.00
#
_symmetry.space_group_name_H-M   'P 1'
#
loop_
_entity.id
_entity.type
_entity.pdbx_description
1 polymer ?
#
loop_
_entity_poly.entity_id
_entity_poly.type
_entity_poly.pdbx_seq_one_letter_code
_entity_poly.pdbx_strand_id
1 'polypeptide(L)'
;MQTKIKKFSELTLHQYHYLMANRVAVFVVEQACPYQEIDAIDMQAYHFWLEDEQANLLAYARVYSEEHLVHFGRVLVKKKERGKGLGKELVRQIIEWIQVYFPGGKNAY
;
A
#
# COMPACT_ATOMS: atom_id res chain seq x y z
N MET A 1 -16.67 -1.69 -0.31
CA MET A 1 -15.20 -1.72 -0.46
C MET A 1 -14.59 -1.11 0.79
N GLN A 2 -14.01 -1.92 1.68
CA GLN A 2 -13.33 -1.45 2.89
C GLN A 2 -11.82 -1.62 2.70
N THR A 3 -11.03 -0.63 3.09
CA THR A 3 -9.57 -0.78 3.09
C THR A 3 -9.14 -1.67 4.24
N LYS A 4 -8.35 -2.68 3.92
CA LYS A 4 -7.64 -3.47 4.91
C LYS A 4 -6.33 -2.77 5.24
N ILE A 5 -6.03 -2.71 6.53
CA ILE A 5 -4.82 -2.08 7.08
C ILE A 5 -4.18 -3.10 8.01
N LYS A 6 -2.93 -3.46 7.75
CA LYS A 6 -2.18 -4.38 8.60
C LYS A 6 -0.71 -3.99 8.69
N LYS A 7 -0.13 -4.11 9.87
CA LYS A 7 1.33 -4.16 10.02
C LYS A 7 1.88 -5.42 9.38
N PHE A 8 3.15 -5.41 9.03
CA PHE A 8 3.86 -6.60 8.55
C PHE A 8 3.62 -7.83 9.43
N SER A 9 3.72 -7.68 10.75
CA SER A 9 3.54 -8.77 11.72
C SER A 9 2.12 -9.37 11.76
N GLU A 10 1.13 -8.69 11.17
CA GLU A 10 -0.27 -9.12 11.14
C GLU A 10 -0.65 -9.78 9.80
N LEU A 11 0.24 -9.70 8.81
CA LEU A 11 0.06 -10.35 7.52
C LEU A 11 0.28 -11.85 7.69
N THR A 12 -0.63 -12.65 7.12
CA THR A 12 -0.31 -14.06 6.88
C THR A 12 0.72 -14.16 5.77
N LEU A 13 1.48 -15.26 5.71
CA LEU A 13 2.42 -15.52 4.62
C LEU A 13 1.75 -15.43 3.24
N HIS A 14 0.51 -15.91 3.14
CA HIS A 14 -0.30 -15.82 1.92
C HIS A 14 -0.63 -14.37 1.54
N GLN A 15 -1.01 -13.54 2.52
CA GLN A 15 -1.28 -12.13 2.28
C GLN A 15 -0.02 -11.39 1.84
N TYR A 16 1.10 -11.62 2.54
CA TYR A 16 2.36 -11.00 2.19
C TYR A 16 2.80 -11.38 0.76
N HIS A 17 2.84 -12.67 0.45
CA HIS A 17 3.18 -13.14 -0.89
C HIS A 17 2.25 -12.55 -1.96
N TYR A 18 0.94 -12.53 -1.72
CA TYR A 18 -0.05 -11.98 -2.64
C TYR A 18 0.19 -10.48 -2.92
N LEU A 19 0.42 -9.67 -1.89
CA LEU A 19 0.68 -8.24 -2.03
C LEU A 19 2.01 -7.99 -2.76
N MET A 20 3.08 -8.70 -2.40
CA MET A 20 4.40 -8.54 -3.03
C MET A 20 4.38 -8.93 -4.50
N ALA A 21 3.74 -10.05 -4.84
CA ALA A 21 3.60 -10.48 -6.23
C ALA A 21 2.89 -9.42 -7.09
N ASN A 22 1.85 -8.77 -6.55
CA ASN A 22 1.14 -7.71 -7.26
C ASN A 22 1.96 -6.42 -7.40
N ARG A 23 2.77 -6.07 -6.39
CA ARG A 23 3.70 -4.94 -6.49
C ARG A 23 4.75 -5.16 -7.55
N VAL A 24 5.39 -6.32 -7.56
CA VAL A 24 6.39 -6.69 -8.58
C VAL A 24 5.75 -6.71 -9.97
N ALA A 25 4.55 -7.28 -10.12
CA ALA A 25 3.84 -7.29 -11.39
C ALA A 25 3.59 -5.88 -11.96
N VAL A 26 3.32 -4.89 -11.10
CA VAL A 26 3.06 -3.51 -11.53
C VAL A 26 4.36 -2.71 -11.68
N PHE A 27 5.16 -2.60 -10.63
CA PHE A 27 6.29 -1.67 -10.63
C PHE A 27 7.54 -2.20 -11.31
N VAL A 28 7.70 -3.52 -11.41
CA VAL A 28 8.86 -4.13 -12.08
C VAL A 28 8.49 -4.60 -13.49
N VAL A 29 7.46 -5.45 -13.59
CA VAL A 29 7.12 -6.10 -14.87
C VAL A 29 6.36 -5.16 -15.80
N GLU A 30 5.23 -4.61 -15.38
CA GLU A 30 4.41 -3.73 -16.24
C GLU A 30 5.16 -2.45 -16.62
N GLN A 31 5.91 -1.87 -15.69
CA GLN A 31 6.71 -0.66 -15.94
C GLN A 31 8.07 -0.95 -16.60
N ALA A 32 8.43 -2.22 -16.81
CA ALA A 32 9.72 -2.65 -17.33
C ALA A 32 10.92 -1.98 -16.62
N CYS A 33 10.82 -1.81 -15.30
CA CYS A 33 11.77 -1.11 -14.47
C CYS A 33 12.42 -2.10 -13.49
N PRO A 34 13.60 -2.67 -13.80
CA PRO A 34 14.27 -3.59 -12.90
C PRO A 34 14.88 -2.83 -11.72
N TYR A 35 14.35 -3.06 -10.51
CA TYR A 35 14.92 -2.58 -9.27
C TYR A 35 14.51 -3.46 -8.09
N GLN A 36 15.12 -3.23 -6.93
CA GLN A 36 14.80 -3.92 -5.69
C GLN A 36 13.43 -3.46 -5.15
N GLU A 37 12.34 -4.14 -5.57
CA GLU A 37 10.98 -3.75 -5.18
C GLU A 37 10.64 -4.10 -3.74
N ILE A 38 11.14 -5.24 -3.25
CA ILE A 38 10.95 -5.70 -1.88
C ILE A 38 12.15 -5.24 -1.06
N ASP A 39 11.92 -4.47 -0.01
CA ASP A 39 12.97 -3.81 0.78
C ASP A 39 12.76 -4.00 2.29
N ALA A 40 13.72 -3.55 3.10
CA ALA A 40 13.62 -3.68 4.56
C ALA A 40 12.48 -2.84 5.17
N ILE A 41 11.99 -1.81 4.46
CA ILE A 41 10.89 -0.96 4.93
C ILE A 41 9.59 -1.76 5.00
N ASP A 42 9.44 -2.81 4.18
CA ASP A 42 8.29 -3.72 4.25
C ASP A 42 8.07 -4.29 5.64
N MET A 43 9.14 -4.56 6.40
CA MET A 43 9.04 -5.19 7.71
C MET A 43 8.52 -4.24 8.80
N GLN A 44 8.67 -2.93 8.61
CA GLN A 44 8.25 -1.90 9.57
C GLN A 44 6.98 -1.14 9.12
N ALA A 45 6.44 -1.47 7.95
CA ALA A 45 5.34 -0.73 7.37
C ALA A 45 3.96 -1.27 7.76
N TYR A 46 2.98 -0.38 7.62
CA TYR A 46 1.59 -0.71 7.46
C TYR A 46 1.28 -0.87 5.96
N HIS A 47 0.60 -1.95 5.64
CA HIS A 47 0.15 -2.29 4.30
C HIS A 47 -1.34 -1.98 4.21
N PHE A 48 -1.70 -1.17 3.22
CA PHE A 48 -3.07 -0.76 2.91
C PHE A 48 -3.48 -1.39 1.61
N TRP A 49 -4.67 -2.01 1.56
CA TRP A 49 -5.19 -2.49 0.30
C TRP A 49 -6.71 -2.54 0.25
N LEU A 50 -7.24 -2.38 -0.96
CA LEU A 50 -8.64 -2.55 -1.29
C LEU A 50 -8.84 -3.91 -1.96
N GLU A 51 -9.92 -4.60 -1.60
CA GLU A 51 -10.35 -5.83 -2.24
C GLU A 51 -11.80 -5.73 -2.73
N ASP A 52 -12.15 -6.52 -3.75
CA ASP A 52 -13.55 -6.79 -4.11
C ASP A 52 -14.18 -7.84 -3.19
N GLU A 53 -15.46 -8.17 -3.47
CA GLU A 53 -16.22 -9.16 -2.72
C GLU A 53 -15.64 -10.58 -2.82
N GLN A 54 -14.81 -10.85 -3.84
CA GLN A 54 -14.13 -12.12 -4.06
C GLN A 54 -12.68 -12.10 -3.53
N ALA A 55 -12.33 -11.09 -2.71
CA ALA A 55 -11.00 -10.90 -2.15
C ALA A 55 -9.87 -10.65 -3.18
N ASN A 56 -10.21 -10.20 -4.40
CA ASN A 56 -9.18 -9.78 -5.35
C ASN A 56 -8.68 -8.38 -5.01
N LEU A 57 -7.37 -8.21 -5.04
CA LEU A 57 -6.72 -6.91 -4.91
C LEU A 57 -7.22 -5.93 -5.97
N LEU A 58 -7.61 -4.73 -5.55
CA LEU A 58 -8.01 -3.63 -6.43
C LEU A 58 -6.94 -2.53 -6.42
N ALA A 59 -6.47 -2.15 -5.23
CA ALA A 59 -5.44 -1.13 -5.02
C ALA A 59 -4.61 -1.45 -3.79
N TYR A 60 -3.38 -0.93 -3.75
CA TYR A 60 -2.45 -1.12 -2.62
C TYR A 60 -1.59 0.11 -2.39
N ALA A 61 -1.16 0.31 -1.15
CA ALA A 61 -0.11 1.23 -0.76
C ALA A 61 0.59 0.74 0.51
N ARG A 62 1.77 1.31 0.78
CA ARG A 62 2.55 1.09 2.00
C ARG A 62 2.74 2.40 2.74
N VAL A 63 2.63 2.39 4.06
CA VAL A 63 2.84 3.55 4.94
C VAL A 63 3.83 3.19 6.05
N TYR A 64 4.78 4.07 6.33
CA TYR A 64 5.74 3.91 7.43
C TYR A 64 6.13 5.27 8.00
N SER A 65 6.75 5.28 9.19
CA SER A 65 7.24 6.51 9.82
C SER A 65 8.74 6.42 10.07
N GLU A 66 9.47 7.50 9.82
CA GLU A 66 10.90 7.63 10.05
C GLU A 66 11.20 9.06 10.52
N GLU A 67 12.01 9.23 11.56
CA GLU A 67 12.39 10.56 12.10
C GLU A 67 11.20 11.53 12.33
N HIS A 68 10.07 11.03 12.81
CA HIS A 68 8.81 11.77 13.01
C HIS A 68 8.11 12.27 11.72
N LEU A 69 8.59 11.84 10.55
CA LEU A 69 7.93 12.00 9.26
C LEU A 69 7.16 10.73 8.91
N VAL A 70 5.96 10.92 8.35
CA VAL A 70 5.18 9.80 7.82
C VAL A 70 5.30 9.79 6.31
N HIS A 71 5.70 8.63 5.79
CA HIS A 71 5.87 8.37 4.36
C HIS A 71 4.82 7.36 3.91
N PHE A 72 4.23 7.59 2.73
CA PHE A 72 3.50 6.55 2.03
C PHE A 72 3.94 6.46 0.58
N GLY A 73 3.83 5.26 0.02
CA GLY A 73 4.28 5.00 -1.33
C GLY A 73 3.83 3.65 -1.84
N ARG A 74 4.43 3.24 -2.96
CA ARG A 74 4.04 2.01 -3.68
C ARG A 74 2.52 1.97 -3.97
N VAL A 75 1.96 3.14 -4.25
CA VAL A 75 0.54 3.28 -4.59
C VAL A 75 0.30 2.66 -5.96
N LEU A 76 -0.50 1.59 -5.99
CA LEU A 76 -0.90 0.92 -7.23
C LEU A 76 -2.40 0.71 -7.28
N VAL A 77 -2.93 0.66 -8.50
CA VAL A 77 -4.28 0.19 -8.83
C VAL A 77 -4.12 -0.85 -9.93
N LYS A 78 -4.75 -2.02 -9.78
CA LYS A 78 -4.71 -3.08 -10.80
C LYS A 78 -5.19 -2.52 -12.13
N LYS A 79 -4.50 -2.90 -13.22
CA LYS A 79 -4.76 -2.36 -14.56
C LYS A 79 -6.24 -2.36 -14.97
N LYS A 80 -6.95 -3.46 -14.68
CA LYS A 80 -8.40 -3.62 -14.95
C LYS A 80 -9.33 -2.72 -14.10
N GLU A 81 -8.81 -2.13 -13.03
CA GLU A 81 -9.55 -1.28 -12.09
C GLU A 81 -9.18 0.22 -12.20
N ARG A 82 -8.26 0.57 -13.09
CA ARG A 82 -7.86 1.97 -13.32
C ARG A 82 -9.01 2.78 -13.91
N GLY A 83 -9.01 4.10 -13.67
CA GLY A 83 -10.08 5.01 -14.10
C GLY A 83 -11.31 5.04 -13.18
N LYS A 84 -11.40 4.14 -12.18
CA LYS A 84 -12.52 4.06 -11.22
C LYS A 84 -12.35 4.92 -9.95
N GLY A 85 -11.34 5.78 -9.91
CA GLY A 85 -11.07 6.65 -8.74
C GLY A 85 -10.44 5.95 -7.52
N LEU A 86 -10.16 4.64 -7.59
CA LEU A 86 -9.68 3.83 -6.45
C LEU A 86 -8.36 4.31 -5.84
N GLY A 87 -7.43 4.84 -6.66
CA GLY A 87 -6.16 5.39 -6.16
C GLY A 87 -6.38 6.64 -5.30
N LYS A 88 -7.28 7.53 -5.75
CA LYS A 88 -7.64 8.74 -5.00
C LYS A 88 -8.32 8.37 -3.68
N GLU A 89 -9.21 7.40 -3.72
CA GLU A 89 -9.92 6.91 -2.53
C GLU A 89 -8.97 6.25 -1.52
N LEU A 90 -8.03 5.43 -1.98
CA LEU A 90 -7.01 4.82 -1.13
C LEU A 90 -6.13 5.88 -0.45
N VAL A 91 -5.66 6.88 -1.21
CA VAL A 91 -4.84 7.98 -0.68
C VAL A 91 -5.62 8.81 0.34
N ARG A 92 -6.90 9.10 0.09
CA ARG A 92 -7.77 9.79 1.05
C ARG A 92 -7.83 9.04 2.38
N GLN A 93 -8.09 7.74 2.34
CA GLN A 93 -8.17 6.91 3.56
C GLN A 93 -6.81 6.80 4.29
N ILE A 94 -5.69 6.78 3.55
CA ILE A 94 -4.35 6.82 4.15
C ILE A 94 -4.12 8.13 4.90
N ILE A 95 -4.45 9.28 4.29
CA ILE A 95 -4.27 10.58 4.94
C ILE A 95 -5.12 10.69 6.21
N GLU A 96 -6.39 10.26 6.15
CA GLU A 96 -7.28 10.22 7.31
C GLU A 96 -6.73 9.32 8.42
N TRP A 97 -6.22 8.14 8.05
CA TRP A 97 -5.63 7.22 9.01
C TRP A 97 -4.35 7.79 9.64
N ILE A 98 -3.48 8.44 8.87
CA ILE A 98 -2.25 9.09 9.37
C ILE A 98 -2.58 10.16 10.40
N GLN A 99 -3.60 11.00 10.14
CA GLN A 99 -4.02 12.05 11.08
C GLN A 99 -4.46 11.49 12.44
N VAL A 100 -5.07 10.30 12.45
CA VAL A 100 -5.53 9.63 13.68
C VAL A 100 -4.41 8.87 14.38
N TYR A 101 -3.60 8.11 13.64
CA TYR A 101 -2.58 7.21 14.21
C TYR A 101 -1.24 7.88 14.50
N PHE A 102 -0.92 8.98 13.80
CA PHE A 102 0.31 9.76 13.99
C PHE A 102 -0.02 11.23 14.27
N PRO A 103 -0.68 11.54 15.42
CA PRO A 103 -1.06 12.91 15.74
C PRO A 103 0.20 13.78 15.88
N GLY A 104 0.31 14.82 15.04
CA GLY A 104 1.46 15.73 15.02
C GLY A 104 2.63 15.30 14.13
N GLY A 105 2.53 14.16 13.42
CA GLY A 105 3.48 13.80 12.38
C GLY A 105 3.45 14.83 11.24
N LYS A 106 4.62 15.31 10.81
CA LYS A 106 4.71 16.14 9.60
C LYS A 106 4.61 15.23 8.38
N ASN A 107 3.69 15.54 7.46
CA ASN A 107 3.54 14.78 6.22
C ASN A 107 4.75 15.06 5.32
N ALA A 108 5.53 14.02 5.01
CA ALA A 108 6.52 14.06 3.95
C ALA A 108 5.92 13.34 2.74
N TYR A 109 5.41 14.12 1.78
CA TYR A 109 4.96 13.59 0.48
C TYR A 109 6.15 13.48 -0.46
#